data_AF-A0A7J8QBF1-F1
#
_entry.id   AF-A0A7J8QBF1-F1
#
_cell.length_a   1.000
_cell.length_b   1.000
_cell.length_c   1.000
_cell.angle_alpha   90.00
_cell.angle_beta   90.00
_cell.angle_gamma   90.00
#
_symmetry.space_group_name_H-M   'P 1'
#
loop_
_entity.id
_entity.type
_entity.pdbx_description
1 polymer ?
#
loop_
_entity_poly.entity_id
_entity_poly.type
_entity_poly.pdbx_seq_one_letter_code
_entity_poly.pdbx_strand_id
1 'polypeptide(L)'
;SCVFKYRLTKANEALAQLAKAEAWDATSISLTAGCDLFMRYVTRTSALEYEDFNSARYRLIERAEKFGEISYKARRIIAMLSQDFIFDGCTILVHGFSRVVLEVLKTAAENKKHFRVFCTEGRPDRTGLRLSNELAKLDV
;
A
#
# COMPACT_ATOMS: atom_id res chain seq x y z
N SER A 1 35.28 -21.91 10.07
CA SER A 1 35.29 -21.52 8.64
C SER A 1 33.92 -21.67 7.94
N CYS A 2 33.13 -22.73 8.17
CA CYS A 2 31.83 -22.93 7.48
C CYS A 2 30.70 -21.94 7.84
N VAL A 3 30.59 -21.47 9.09
CA VAL A 3 29.48 -20.60 9.53
C VAL A 3 29.53 -19.21 8.86
N PHE A 4 30.72 -18.70 8.58
CA PHE A 4 30.92 -17.40 7.92
C PHE A 4 30.52 -17.47 6.44
N LYS A 5 30.83 -18.59 5.78
CA LYS A 5 30.44 -18.86 4.39
C LYS A 5 28.91 -18.95 4.23
N TYR A 6 28.22 -19.59 5.19
CA TYR A 6 26.75 -19.72 5.19
C TYR A 6 26.01 -18.39 5.45
N ARG A 7 26.58 -17.49 6.27
CA ARG A 7 26.01 -16.15 6.50
C ARG A 7 26.18 -15.23 5.29
N LEU A 8 27.31 -15.33 4.58
CA LEU A 8 27.57 -14.61 3.32
C LEU A 8 26.67 -15.09 2.18
N THR A 9 26.42 -16.39 2.05
CA THR A 9 25.49 -16.90 1.04
C THR A 9 24.05 -16.47 1.30
N LYS A 10 23.57 -16.48 2.55
CA LYS A 10 22.23 -15.97 2.89
C LYS A 10 22.08 -14.46 2.66
N ALA A 11 23.11 -13.68 2.96
CA ALA A 11 23.11 -12.25 2.68
C ALA A 11 23.07 -11.98 1.17
N ASN A 12 23.84 -12.73 0.38
CA ASN A 12 23.83 -12.63 -1.08
C ASN A 12 22.51 -13.11 -1.70
N GLU A 13 21.84 -14.11 -1.12
CA GLU A 13 20.50 -14.54 -1.54
C GLU A 13 19.44 -13.46 -1.24
N ALA A 14 19.50 -12.81 -0.08
CA ALA A 14 18.61 -11.69 0.27
C ALA A 14 18.86 -10.47 -0.65
N LEU A 15 20.12 -10.17 -0.96
CA LEU A 15 20.50 -9.13 -1.92
C LEU A 15 20.05 -9.49 -3.35
N ALA A 16 20.12 -10.76 -3.75
CA ALA A 16 19.62 -11.22 -5.04
C ALA A 16 18.09 -11.20 -5.12
N GLN A 17 17.39 -11.38 -4.00
CA GLN A 17 15.94 -11.22 -3.92
C GLN A 17 15.52 -9.75 -3.98
N LEU A 18 16.24 -8.85 -3.30
CA LEU A 18 16.06 -7.40 -3.43
C LEU A 18 16.35 -6.93 -4.86
N ALA A 19 17.45 -7.40 -5.46
CA ALA A 19 17.79 -7.09 -6.85
C ALA A 19 16.78 -7.68 -7.85
N LYS A 20 16.18 -8.86 -7.57
CA LYS A 20 15.07 -9.40 -8.37
C LYS A 20 13.78 -8.59 -8.22
N ALA A 21 13.50 -8.04 -7.04
CA ALA A 21 12.38 -7.14 -6.82
C ALA A 21 12.58 -5.78 -7.51
N GLU A 22 13.81 -5.26 -7.53
CA GLU A 22 14.19 -4.06 -8.29
C GLU A 22 14.15 -4.30 -9.82
N ALA A 23 14.52 -5.51 -10.28
CA ALA A 23 14.62 -5.82 -11.71
C ALA A 23 13.28 -6.18 -12.40
N TRP A 24 12.24 -6.59 -11.65
CA TRP A 24 10.92 -6.89 -12.23
C TRP A 24 10.03 -5.66 -12.45
N ASP A 25 10.36 -4.51 -11.83
CA ASP A 25 9.51 -3.32 -11.88
C ASP A 25 10.31 -2.01 -11.71
N ALA A 26 11.44 -1.91 -12.42
CA ALA A 26 12.42 -0.81 -12.35
C ALA A 26 11.86 0.61 -12.63
N THR A 27 10.56 0.75 -12.89
CA THR A 27 9.87 2.02 -13.21
C THR A 27 8.69 2.35 -12.28
N SER A 28 8.37 1.53 -11.28
CA SER A 28 7.24 1.82 -10.39
C SER A 28 7.62 2.85 -9.33
N ILE A 29 7.27 4.12 -9.59
CA ILE A 29 7.39 5.24 -8.63
C ILE A 29 6.79 4.85 -7.27
N SER A 30 5.70 4.08 -7.29
CA SER A 30 5.01 3.64 -6.06
C SER A 30 5.84 2.66 -5.23
N LEU A 31 6.58 1.74 -5.87
CA LEU A 31 7.45 0.80 -5.18
C LEU A 31 8.63 1.52 -4.53
N THR A 32 9.27 2.41 -5.29
CA THR A 32 10.40 3.23 -4.79
C THR A 32 9.96 4.07 -3.59
N ALA A 33 8.82 4.76 -3.70
CA ALA A 33 8.27 5.54 -2.59
C ALA A 33 7.94 4.67 -1.36
N GLY A 34 7.43 3.46 -1.59
CA GLY A 34 7.17 2.48 -0.53
C GLY A 34 8.45 2.05 0.20
N CYS A 35 9.49 1.71 -0.56
CA CYS A 35 10.81 1.35 -0.03
C CYS A 35 11.44 2.51 0.76
N ASP A 36 11.39 3.73 0.24
CA ASP A 36 11.90 4.92 0.93
C ASP A 36 11.20 5.16 2.27
N LEU A 37 9.88 5.04 2.30
CA LEU A 37 9.09 5.18 3.53
C LEU A 37 9.41 4.05 4.52
N PHE A 38 9.53 2.81 4.04
CA PHE A 38 9.90 1.67 4.86
C PHE A 38 11.28 1.88 5.51
N MET A 39 12.29 2.21 4.70
CA MET A 39 13.66 2.44 5.20
C MET A 39 13.69 3.56 6.22
N ARG A 40 12.99 4.68 5.97
CA ARG A 40 12.88 5.77 6.95
C ARG A 40 12.17 5.34 8.24
N TYR A 41 11.11 4.55 8.15
CA TYR A 41 10.34 4.11 9.32
C TYR A 41 11.12 3.14 10.22
N VAL A 42 11.86 2.22 9.60
CA VAL A 42 12.61 1.18 10.28
C VAL A 42 13.91 1.72 10.88
N THR A 43 14.59 2.67 10.21
CA THR A 43 15.90 3.18 10.64
C THR A 43 15.83 4.42 11.55
N ARG A 44 14.73 5.18 11.57
CA ARG A 44 14.58 6.41 12.37
C ARG A 44 14.31 6.11 13.85
N THR A 45 15.29 5.59 14.57
CA THR A 45 15.24 5.38 16.02
C THR A 45 16.63 5.53 16.63
N SER A 46 16.76 6.44 17.60
CA SER A 46 17.99 6.69 18.38
C SER A 46 18.41 5.51 19.28
N ALA A 47 17.50 4.55 19.54
CA ALA A 47 17.78 3.34 20.31
C ALA A 47 18.56 2.24 19.55
N LEU A 48 19.01 2.50 18.31
CA LEU A 48 19.96 1.60 17.63
C LEU A 48 21.41 1.90 18.03
N GLU A 49 21.69 3.05 18.64
CA GLU A 49 23.07 3.53 18.84
C GLU A 49 23.75 2.96 20.10
N TYR A 50 23.00 2.34 21.02
CA TYR A 50 23.51 1.87 22.33
C TYR A 50 23.20 0.40 22.65
N GLU A 51 22.81 -0.40 21.66
CA GLU A 51 22.28 -1.75 21.89
C GLU A 51 23.08 -2.87 21.23
N ASP A 52 22.99 -4.08 21.82
CA ASP A 52 23.60 -5.27 21.25
C ASP A 52 22.98 -5.62 19.87
N PHE A 53 23.74 -6.32 19.03
CA PHE A 53 23.32 -6.67 17.67
C PHE A 53 22.01 -7.48 17.59
N ASN A 54 21.76 -8.37 18.54
CA ASN A 54 20.56 -9.21 18.54
C ASN A 54 19.32 -8.37 18.90
N SER A 55 19.45 -7.49 19.89
CA SER A 55 18.40 -6.55 20.29
C SER A 55 18.08 -5.57 19.17
N ALA A 56 19.10 -5.02 18.50
CA ALA A 56 18.94 -4.19 17.30
C ALA A 56 18.20 -4.93 16.17
N ARG A 57 18.60 -6.18 15.88
CA ARG A 57 17.92 -7.01 14.87
C ARG A 57 16.45 -7.26 15.22
N TYR A 58 16.14 -7.58 16.47
CA TYR A 58 14.77 -7.84 16.90
C TYR A 58 13.87 -6.61 16.70
N ARG A 59 14.34 -5.43 17.10
CA ARG A 59 13.60 -4.17 16.87
C ARG A 59 13.36 -3.87 15.40
N LEU A 60 14.36 -4.11 14.54
CA LEU A 60 14.19 -3.90 13.10
C LEU A 60 13.07 -4.78 12.54
N ILE A 61 13.01 -6.05 12.96
CA ILE A 61 11.97 -6.99 12.54
C ILE A 61 10.60 -6.53 13.07
N GLU A 62 10.49 -6.23 14.36
CA GLU A 62 9.24 -5.76 14.98
C GLU A 62 8.69 -4.51 14.28
N ARG A 63 9.56 -3.55 13.95
CA ARG A 63 9.16 -2.34 13.22
C ARG A 63 8.74 -2.64 11.78
N ALA A 64 9.44 -3.55 11.10
CA ALA A 64 9.06 -3.96 9.76
C ALA A 64 7.66 -4.59 9.75
N GLU A 65 7.35 -5.44 10.72
CA GLU A 65 6.02 -6.04 10.89
C GLU A 65 4.96 -4.97 11.16
N LYS A 66 5.21 -4.05 12.10
CA LYS A 66 4.30 -2.91 12.39
C LYS A 66 4.05 -2.05 11.15
N PHE A 67 5.07 -1.77 10.34
CA PHE A 67 4.90 -1.02 9.10
C PHE A 67 3.97 -1.75 8.12
N GLY A 68 4.14 -3.07 8.00
CA GLY A 68 3.25 -3.92 7.19
C GLY A 68 1.80 -3.85 7.66
N GLU A 69 1.57 -3.96 8.97
CA GLU A 69 0.22 -3.87 9.53
C GLU A 69 -0.45 -2.51 9.28
N ILE A 70 0.28 -1.42 9.51
CA ILE A 70 -0.21 -0.05 9.28
C ILE A 70 -0.58 0.11 7.79
N SER A 71 0.32 -0.32 6.90
CA SER A 71 0.13 -0.23 5.46
C SER A 71 -1.09 -1.05 4.99
N TYR A 72 -1.29 -2.23 5.56
CA TYR A 72 -2.45 -3.07 5.25
C TYR A 72 -3.77 -2.43 5.68
N LYS A 73 -3.82 -1.85 6.88
CA LYS A 73 -5.02 -1.20 7.44
C LYS A 73 -5.32 0.16 6.80
N ALA A 74 -4.32 0.80 6.18
CA ALA A 74 -4.42 2.16 5.66
C ALA A 74 -5.61 2.37 4.71
N ARG A 75 -5.88 1.43 3.79
CA ARG A 75 -7.01 1.56 2.84
C ARG A 75 -8.35 1.66 3.56
N ARG A 76 -8.58 0.82 4.58
CA ARG A 76 -9.81 0.83 5.37
C ARG A 76 -9.94 2.12 6.18
N ILE A 77 -8.84 2.59 6.76
CA ILE A 77 -8.82 3.86 7.49
C ILE A 77 -9.19 5.02 6.57
N ILE A 78 -8.58 5.07 5.37
CA ILE A 78 -8.93 6.08 4.36
C ILE A 78 -10.40 6.01 4.00
N ALA A 79 -10.95 4.81 3.74
CA ALA A 79 -12.38 4.66 3.42
C ALA A 79 -13.30 5.18 4.53
N MET A 80 -13.01 4.83 5.80
CA MET A 80 -13.80 5.27 6.95
C MET A 80 -13.78 6.78 7.16
N LEU A 81 -12.63 7.43 6.92
CA LEU A 81 -12.50 8.88 7.08
C LEU A 81 -13.03 9.65 5.86
N SER A 82 -12.83 9.11 4.65
CA SER A 82 -13.20 9.78 3.41
C SER A 82 -14.68 9.70 3.09
N GLN A 83 -15.41 8.72 3.63
CA GLN A 83 -16.84 8.60 3.38
C GLN A 83 -17.62 9.85 3.83
N ASP A 84 -17.16 10.61 4.82
CA ASP A 84 -17.83 11.80 5.33
C ASP A 84 -17.82 12.97 4.33
N PHE A 85 -16.93 12.96 3.34
CA PHE A 85 -16.94 13.93 2.23
C PHE A 85 -17.98 13.62 1.16
N ILE A 86 -18.56 12.41 1.18
CA ILE A 86 -19.64 12.03 0.27
C ILE A 86 -20.95 12.43 0.95
N PHE A 87 -21.63 13.40 0.35
CA PHE A 87 -22.95 13.87 0.78
C PHE A 87 -24.06 13.17 -0.01
N ASP A 88 -25.25 13.12 0.58
CA ASP A 88 -26.42 12.60 -0.11
C ASP A 88 -26.78 13.49 -1.31
N GLY A 89 -27.10 12.87 -2.44
CA GLY A 89 -27.35 13.52 -3.73
C GLY A 89 -26.10 14.07 -4.44
N CYS A 90 -24.88 13.85 -3.92
CA CYS A 90 -23.68 14.40 -4.54
C CYS A 90 -23.33 13.68 -5.86
N THR A 91 -22.44 14.29 -6.64
CA THR A 91 -21.98 13.74 -7.92
C THR A 91 -20.47 13.76 -7.98
N ILE A 92 -19.86 12.59 -8.18
CA ILE A 92 -18.42 12.36 -8.05
C ILE A 92 -17.87 11.99 -9.42
N LEU A 93 -16.75 12.58 -9.82
CA LEU A 93 -15.99 12.18 -11.01
C LEU A 93 -14.78 11.36 -10.59
N VAL A 94 -14.63 10.17 -11.14
CA VAL A 94 -13.48 9.29 -10.93
C VAL A 94 -12.76 9.01 -12.25
N HIS A 95 -11.43 9.06 -12.20
CA HIS A 95 -10.57 8.72 -13.33
C HIS A 95 -9.89 7.37 -13.11
N GLY A 96 -10.07 6.45 -14.07
CA GLY A 96 -9.46 5.12 -14.05
C GLY A 96 -9.94 4.24 -12.90
N PHE A 97 -9.15 3.22 -12.56
CA PHE A 97 -9.43 2.30 -11.45
C PHE A 97 -8.49 2.56 -10.28
N SER A 98 -9.07 2.86 -9.10
CA SER A 98 -8.33 2.93 -7.84
C SER A 98 -8.98 2.06 -6.79
N ARG A 99 -8.20 1.14 -6.21
CA ARG A 99 -8.64 0.25 -5.12
C ARG A 99 -9.07 1.04 -3.87
N VAL A 100 -8.43 2.19 -3.62
CA VAL A 100 -8.76 3.03 -2.47
C VAL A 100 -10.08 3.76 -2.72
N VAL A 101 -10.27 4.33 -3.91
CA VAL A 101 -11.52 5.02 -4.27
C VAL A 101 -12.70 4.06 -4.28
N LEU A 102 -12.52 2.85 -4.83
CA LEU A 102 -13.57 1.82 -4.79
C LEU A 102 -13.98 1.48 -3.36
N GLU A 103 -13.02 1.32 -2.44
CA GLU A 103 -13.31 1.05 -1.02
C GLU A 103 -14.09 2.21 -0.39
N VAL A 104 -13.70 3.46 -0.65
CA VAL A 104 -14.39 4.66 -0.14
C VAL A 104 -15.84 4.71 -0.63
N LEU A 105 -16.06 4.52 -1.93
CA LEU A 105 -17.40 4.54 -2.53
C LEU A 105 -18.26 3.39 -2.00
N LYS A 106 -17.67 2.20 -1.84
CA LYS A 106 -18.35 1.04 -1.25
C LYS A 106 -18.77 1.31 0.20
N THR A 107 -17.87 1.84 1.03
CA THR A 107 -18.19 2.20 2.42
C THR A 107 -19.29 3.27 2.49
N ALA A 108 -19.28 4.26 1.58
CA ALA A 108 -20.34 5.26 1.52
C ALA A 108 -21.70 4.67 1.13
N ALA A 109 -21.73 3.75 0.16
CA ALA A 109 -22.94 3.03 -0.24
C ALA A 109 -23.47 2.11 0.88
N GLU A 110 -22.59 1.39 1.58
CA GLU A 110 -22.93 0.57 2.76
C GLU A 110 -23.55 1.42 3.89
N ASN A 111 -23.12 2.68 4.02
CA ASN A 111 -23.70 3.66 4.94
C ASN A 111 -24.96 4.37 4.41
N LYS A 112 -25.58 3.82 3.35
CA LYS A 112 -26.86 4.27 2.78
C LYS A 112 -26.86 5.70 2.25
N LYS A 113 -25.71 6.16 1.73
CA LYS A 113 -25.64 7.45 1.03
C LYS A 113 -26.02 7.26 -0.43
N HIS A 114 -26.88 8.10 -0.98
CA HIS A 114 -27.21 8.10 -2.39
C HIS A 114 -26.35 9.12 -3.12
N PHE A 115 -25.61 8.70 -4.13
CA PHE A 115 -24.73 9.58 -4.90
C PHE A 115 -24.60 9.06 -6.32
N ARG A 116 -24.12 9.91 -7.24
CA ARG A 116 -23.89 9.54 -8.63
C ARG A 116 -22.40 9.55 -8.92
N VAL A 117 -21.92 8.58 -9.70
CA VAL A 117 -20.50 8.50 -10.08
C VAL A 117 -20.34 8.53 -11.59
N PHE A 118 -19.57 9.51 -12.09
CA PHE A 118 -19.06 9.51 -13.45
C PHE A 118 -17.67 8.88 -13.46
N CYS A 119 -17.48 7.86 -14.30
CA CYS A 119 -16.17 7.23 -14.50
C CYS A 119 -15.68 7.56 -15.92
N THR A 120 -14.50 8.16 -16.03
CA THR A 120 -13.86 8.31 -17.35
C THR A 120 -13.37 6.95 -17.85
N GLU A 121 -13.40 6.69 -19.16
CA GLU A 121 -12.94 5.40 -19.73
C GLU A 121 -11.50 5.03 -19.29
N GLY A 122 -10.60 6.02 -19.20
CA GLY A 122 -9.21 5.80 -18.77
C GLY A 122 -8.36 5.12 -19.84
N ARG A 123 -8.38 5.64 -21.07
CA ARG A 123 -7.54 5.15 -22.19
C ARG A 123 -6.04 5.38 -21.90
N PRO A 124 -5.15 4.48 -22.38
CA PRO A 124 -5.41 3.34 -23.26
C PRO A 124 -5.95 2.08 -22.58
N ASP A 125 -5.72 1.94 -21.27
CA ASP A 125 -5.93 0.69 -20.50
C ASP A 125 -7.40 0.38 -20.17
N ARG A 126 -8.30 1.35 -20.39
CA ARG A 126 -9.75 1.25 -20.12
C ARG A 126 -10.07 0.89 -18.68
N THR A 127 -9.23 1.31 -17.73
CA THR A 127 -9.38 0.94 -16.32
C THR A 127 -10.66 1.48 -15.70
N GLY A 128 -11.22 2.58 -16.22
CA GLY A 128 -12.49 3.12 -15.74
C GLY A 128 -13.68 2.19 -15.95
N LEU A 129 -13.65 1.35 -16.99
CA LEU A 129 -14.68 0.34 -17.23
C LEU A 129 -14.73 -0.68 -16.09
N ARG A 130 -13.57 -1.08 -15.56
CA ARG A 130 -13.48 -1.97 -14.40
C ARG A 130 -14.13 -1.34 -13.18
N LEU A 131 -13.86 -0.07 -12.91
CA LEU A 131 -14.46 0.63 -11.77
C LEU A 131 -15.98 0.70 -11.91
N SER A 132 -16.47 1.10 -13.09
CA SER A 132 -17.90 1.17 -13.38
C SER A 132 -18.60 -0.18 -13.17
N ASN A 133 -18.00 -1.28 -13.65
CA ASN A 133 -18.55 -2.62 -13.44
C ASN A 133 -18.58 -3.06 -11.97
N GLU A 134 -17.60 -2.65 -11.16
CA GLU A 134 -17.61 -2.94 -9.71
C GLU A 134 -18.67 -2.10 -8.99
N LEU A 135 -18.86 -0.83 -9.36
CA LEU A 135 -19.90 0.03 -8.78
C LEU A 135 -21.31 -0.40 -9.18
N ALA A 136 -21.51 -0.87 -10.42
CA ALA A 136 -22.80 -1.37 -10.88
C ALA A 136 -23.30 -2.59 -10.07
N LYS A 137 -22.39 -3.38 -9.48
CA LYS A 137 -22.76 -4.50 -8.58
C LYS A 137 -23.24 -4.03 -7.20
N LEU A 138 -22.91 -2.79 -6.82
CA LEU A 138 -23.23 -2.20 -5.52
C LEU A 138 -24.51 -1.36 -5.55
N ASP A 139 -25.19 -1.28 -6.70
CA ASP A 139 -26.42 -0.48 -6.93
C ASP A 139 -26.22 1.02 -6.66
N VAL A 140 -25.07 1.55 -7.10
CA VAL A 140 -24.66 2.96 -7.03
C VAL A 140 -24.70 3.61 -8.41
#